data_AF-A0A9P1BU86-F1
#
_entry.id   AF-A0A9P1BU86-F1
#
_cell.length_a   1.000
_cell.length_b   1.000
_cell.length_c   1.000
_cell.angle_alpha   90.00
_cell.angle_beta   90.00
_cell.angle_gamma   90.00
#
_symmetry.space_group_name_H-M   'P 1'
#
loop_
_entity.id
_entity.type
_entity.pdbx_description
1 polymer ?
#
loop_
_entity_poly.entity_id
_entity_poly.type
_entity_poly.pdbx_seq_one_letter_code
_entity_poly.pdbx_strand_id
1 'polypeptide(L)'
;MRQDEEEDAHHSPPSSYASSGYLSWFGSDSMEAEGEEPEPSPKTTWDYFSWIIGEEDPEMRAMREKQERYVTQIVALDRVVEQWHHKKLSKHEAVMHADSVLENICAIGLIDGDALRAHLLRHGFDDARRSELQRSYESLKRECGHRVPHFGSHGTTISVPLCC
;
A
#
# COMPACT_ATOMS: atom_id res chain seq x y z
N MET A 1 11.68 -62.73 0.34
CA MET A 1 12.59 -61.89 1.15
C MET A 1 12.27 -60.46 0.72
N ARG A 2 11.27 -59.81 1.33
CA ARG A 2 11.32 -59.02 2.59
C ARG A 2 12.39 -57.93 2.55
N GLN A 3 11.95 -56.67 2.42
CA GLN A 3 12.19 -55.54 3.33
C GLN A 3 11.53 -54.30 2.69
N ASP A 4 10.34 -53.90 3.17
CA ASP A 4 10.09 -52.90 4.25
C ASP A 4 10.35 -51.49 3.68
N GLU A 5 9.33 -50.77 3.15
CA GLU A 5 8.40 -49.88 3.89
C GLU A 5 9.12 -48.97 4.90
N GLU A 6 9.46 -47.75 4.48
CA GLU A 6 9.84 -46.68 5.40
C GLU A 6 8.97 -45.44 5.09
N GLU A 7 7.86 -45.38 5.83
CA GLU A 7 6.99 -44.22 6.01
C GLU A 7 7.76 -43.11 6.73
N ASP A 8 8.04 -42.00 6.04
CA ASP A 8 8.58 -40.81 6.68
C ASP A 8 7.43 -39.92 7.17
N ALA A 9 7.25 -39.93 8.48
CA ALA A 9 6.13 -39.34 9.19
C ALA A 9 6.16 -37.81 9.15
N HIS A 10 5.11 -37.24 8.54
CA HIS A 10 4.71 -35.84 8.65
C HIS A 10 4.57 -35.38 10.11
N HIS A 11 5.60 -34.74 10.66
CA HIS A 11 5.48 -33.98 11.90
C HIS A 11 5.09 -32.54 11.59
N SER A 12 3.78 -32.27 11.52
CA SER A 12 3.27 -30.91 11.61
C SER A 12 3.41 -30.41 13.06
N PRO A 13 4.01 -29.24 13.30
CA PRO A 13 4.08 -28.67 14.64
C PRO A 13 2.69 -28.23 15.13
N PRO A 14 2.39 -28.35 16.43
CA PRO A 14 1.13 -27.90 17.00
C PRO A 14 1.02 -26.37 16.94
N SER A 15 -0.08 -25.91 16.36
CA SER A 15 -0.53 -24.52 16.38
C SER A 15 -0.88 -24.12 17.82
N SER A 16 0.00 -23.36 18.47
CA SER A 16 -0.29 -22.71 19.75
C SER A 16 -1.11 -21.45 19.50
N TYR A 17 -2.44 -21.60 19.53
CA TYR A 17 -3.36 -20.48 19.65
C TYR A 17 -3.20 -19.86 21.04
N ALA A 18 -2.39 -18.81 21.12
CA ALA A 18 -2.31 -17.97 22.30
C ALA A 18 -3.51 -17.00 22.29
N SER A 19 -4.60 -17.42 22.93
CA SER A 19 -5.53 -16.50 23.57
C SER A 19 -4.77 -15.66 24.60
N SER A 20 -4.75 -14.33 24.48
CA SER A 20 -4.59 -13.46 25.64
C SER A 20 -4.92 -12.01 25.31
N GLY A 21 -5.77 -11.39 26.14
CA GLY A 21 -5.75 -9.94 26.34
C GLY A 21 -6.89 -9.15 25.71
N TYR A 22 -8.14 -9.41 26.11
CA TYR A 22 -9.14 -8.35 26.18
C TYR A 22 -8.70 -7.35 27.27
N LEU A 23 -8.03 -6.26 26.87
CA LEU A 23 -7.85 -5.10 27.75
C LEU A 23 -8.95 -4.09 27.46
N SER A 24 -10.01 -4.22 28.25
CA SER A 24 -10.94 -3.16 28.60
C SER A 24 -10.17 -1.98 29.19
N TRP A 25 -10.13 -0.85 28.47
CA TRP A 25 -9.77 0.46 29.00
C TRP A 25 -10.89 1.46 28.70
N PHE A 26 -12.11 1.12 29.12
CA PHE A 26 -13.15 2.12 29.38
C PHE A 26 -12.82 2.81 30.71
N GLY A 27 -12.02 3.89 30.62
CA GLY A 27 -11.87 4.86 31.69
C GLY A 27 -12.73 6.07 31.37
N SER A 28 -13.99 6.03 31.81
CA SER A 28 -14.87 7.21 31.87
C SER A 28 -14.46 8.07 33.06
N ASP A 29 -13.60 9.05 32.83
CA ASP A 29 -13.44 10.18 33.77
C ASP A 29 -14.15 11.40 33.18
N SER A 30 -15.38 11.56 33.64
CA SER A 30 -16.29 12.65 33.30
C SER A 30 -15.92 13.85 34.19
N MET A 31 -15.03 14.71 33.70
CA MET A 31 -14.82 16.04 34.27
C MET A 31 -15.66 17.04 33.49
N GLU A 32 -16.79 17.43 34.08
CA GLU A 32 -17.56 18.61 33.69
C GLU A 32 -16.74 19.85 34.04
N ALA A 33 -15.85 20.24 33.12
CA ALA A 33 -15.24 21.56 33.12
C ALA A 33 -16.19 22.50 32.40
N GLU A 34 -16.90 23.33 33.15
CA GLU A 34 -17.59 24.52 32.67
C GLU A 34 -16.53 25.50 32.12
N GLY A 35 -16.10 25.24 30.89
CA GLY A 35 -15.22 26.10 30.12
C GLY A 35 -16.02 27.25 29.54
N GLU A 36 -15.66 28.47 29.95
CA GLU A 36 -16.08 29.74 29.35
C GLU A 36 -16.17 29.60 27.84
N GLU A 37 -17.36 29.89 27.29
CA GLU A 37 -17.58 29.97 25.85
C GLU A 37 -16.56 30.96 25.26
N PRO A 38 -15.64 30.53 24.38
CA PRO A 38 -14.69 31.44 23.78
C PRO A 38 -15.46 32.43 22.91
N GLU A 39 -15.52 33.68 23.37
CA GLU A 39 -16.01 34.83 22.63
C GLU A 39 -15.54 34.73 21.17
N PRO A 40 -16.45 34.79 20.18
CA PRO A 40 -16.10 34.61 18.78
C PRO A 40 -15.13 35.72 18.38
N SER A 41 -13.85 35.36 18.27
CA SER A 41 -12.82 36.31 17.86
C SER A 41 -13.24 36.90 16.51
N PRO A 42 -13.10 38.23 16.32
CA PRO A 42 -13.53 38.89 15.10
C PRO A 42 -12.74 38.30 13.94
N LYS A 43 -13.42 37.43 13.17
CA LYS A 43 -12.87 36.82 11.96
C LYS A 43 -12.34 37.93 11.08
N THR A 44 -11.03 37.92 10.90
CA THR A 44 -10.30 38.91 10.15
C THR A 44 -10.88 38.99 8.74
N THR A 45 -11.06 40.21 8.23
CA THR A 45 -11.57 40.46 6.87
C THR A 45 -10.77 39.74 5.78
N TRP A 46 -9.55 39.30 6.08
CA TRP A 46 -8.72 38.45 5.22
C TRP A 46 -9.31 37.05 4.97
N ASP A 47 -10.02 36.45 5.94
CA ASP A 47 -10.61 35.10 5.79
C ASP A 47 -11.72 35.07 4.72
N TYR A 48 -12.36 36.22 4.47
CA TYR A 48 -13.38 36.37 3.42
C TYR A 48 -12.78 36.43 2.01
N PHE A 49 -11.56 36.98 1.88
CA PHE A 49 -10.86 37.03 0.59
C PHE A 49 -10.18 35.70 0.23
N SER A 50 -9.86 34.84 1.21
CA SER A 50 -9.31 33.50 0.95
C SER A 50 -10.28 32.59 0.20
N TRP A 51 -11.59 32.67 0.47
CA TRP A 51 -12.62 32.00 -0.32
C TRP A 51 -12.67 32.53 -1.78
N ILE A 52 -12.51 33.84 -1.97
CA ILE A 52 -12.59 34.49 -3.28
C ILE A 52 -11.35 34.21 -4.14
N ILE A 53 -10.17 34.02 -3.52
CA ILE A 53 -8.91 33.74 -4.23
C ILE A 53 -8.73 32.24 -4.52
N GLY A 54 -9.66 31.37 -4.08
CA GLY A 54 -9.63 29.96 -4.46
C GLY A 54 -8.38 29.25 -3.96
N GLU A 55 -7.96 29.54 -2.74
CA GLU A 55 -6.85 28.82 -2.12
C GLU A 55 -7.30 27.37 -1.87
N GLU A 56 -6.83 26.48 -2.73
CA GLU A 56 -7.07 25.04 -2.62
C GLU A 56 -6.58 24.53 -1.26
N ASP A 57 -7.45 23.78 -0.57
CA ASP A 57 -7.18 23.17 0.73
C ASP A 57 -5.79 22.49 0.72
N PRO A 58 -4.89 22.85 1.66
CA PRO A 58 -3.56 22.24 1.73
C PRO A 58 -3.61 20.71 1.84
N GLU A 59 -4.64 20.14 2.47
CA GLU A 59 -4.82 18.69 2.56
C GLU A 59 -5.13 18.07 1.19
N MET A 60 -6.03 18.69 0.43
CA MET A 60 -6.37 18.27 -0.93
C MET A 60 -5.16 18.34 -1.87
N ARG A 61 -4.36 19.41 -1.75
CA ARG A 61 -3.11 19.56 -2.49
C ARG A 61 -2.12 18.45 -2.14
N ALA A 62 -1.90 18.19 -0.85
CA ALA A 62 -1.00 17.13 -0.40
C ALA A 62 -1.46 15.74 -0.87
N MET A 63 -2.77 15.49 -0.90
CA MET A 63 -3.33 14.24 -1.43
C MET A 63 -3.08 14.08 -2.92
N ARG A 64 -3.27 15.15 -3.71
CA ARG A 64 -2.97 15.16 -5.16
C ARG A 64 -1.49 14.88 -5.42
N GLU A 65 -0.59 15.50 -4.67
CA GLU A 65 0.85 15.25 -4.77
C GLU A 65 1.23 13.79 -4.44
N LYS A 66 0.54 13.15 -3.48
CA LYS A 66 0.72 11.71 -3.21
C LYS A 66 0.27 10.85 -4.39
N GLN A 67 -0.88 11.18 -5.00
CA GLN A 67 -1.39 10.46 -6.16
C GLN A 67 -0.43 10.57 -7.35
N GLU A 68 0.09 11.76 -7.64
CA GLU A 68 1.07 11.98 -8.71
C GLU A 68 2.36 11.19 -8.50
N ARG A 69 2.87 11.18 -7.26
CA ARG A 69 4.02 10.35 -6.90
C ARG A 69 3.74 8.87 -7.11
N TYR A 70 2.57 8.38 -6.70
CA TYR A 70 2.20 6.97 -6.89
C TYR A 70 2.17 6.60 -8.38
N VAL A 71 1.49 7.40 -9.20
CA VAL A 71 1.42 7.18 -10.66
C VAL A 71 2.82 7.14 -11.27
N THR A 72 3.69 8.07 -10.87
CA THR A 72 5.08 8.12 -11.32
C THR A 72 5.83 6.83 -10.97
N GLN A 73 5.66 6.29 -9.76
CA GLN A 73 6.29 5.04 -9.36
C GLN A 73 5.73 3.83 -10.11
N ILE A 74 4.40 3.77 -10.37
CA ILE A 74 3.81 2.69 -11.19
C ILE A 74 4.37 2.70 -12.61
N VAL A 75 4.52 3.88 -13.23
CA VAL A 75 5.16 4.02 -14.54
C VAL A 75 6.63 3.58 -14.49
N ALA A 76 7.35 3.91 -13.42
CA ALA A 76 8.73 3.47 -13.24
C ALA A 76 8.83 1.94 -13.13
N LEU A 77 7.92 1.29 -12.39
CA LEU A 77 7.87 -0.17 -12.27
C LEU A 77 7.61 -0.84 -13.62
N ASP A 78 6.64 -0.35 -14.39
CA ASP A 78 6.32 -0.86 -15.73
C ASP A 78 7.54 -0.79 -16.66
N ARG A 79 8.29 0.32 -16.62
CA ARG A 79 9.55 0.46 -17.38
C ARG A 79 10.62 -0.54 -16.96
N VAL A 80 10.79 -0.80 -15.66
CA VAL A 80 11.77 -1.79 -15.17
C VAL A 80 11.41 -3.19 -15.68
N VAL A 81 10.14 -3.57 -15.58
CA VAL A 81 9.61 -4.85 -16.07
C VAL A 81 9.77 -4.96 -17.59
N GLU A 82 9.46 -3.91 -18.33
CA GLU A 82 9.63 -3.87 -19.79
C GLU A 82 11.11 -4.01 -20.20
N GLN A 83 12.02 -3.29 -19.54
CA GLN A 83 13.46 -3.39 -19.81
C GLN A 83 14.00 -4.79 -19.53
N TRP A 84 13.51 -5.42 -18.47
CA TRP A 84 13.83 -6.82 -18.16
C TRP A 84 13.33 -7.78 -19.24
N HIS A 85 12.07 -7.65 -19.70
CA HIS A 85 11.54 -8.48 -20.79
C HIS A 85 12.35 -8.33 -22.08
N HIS A 86 12.82 -7.12 -22.38
CA HIS A 86 13.70 -6.85 -23.52
C HIS A 86 15.18 -7.24 -23.28
N LYS A 87 15.50 -7.88 -22.14
CA LYS A 87 16.85 -8.29 -21.74
C LYS A 87 17.86 -7.12 -21.71
N LYS A 88 17.37 -5.90 -21.49
CA LYS A 88 18.20 -4.69 -21.31
C LYS A 88 18.75 -4.58 -19.89
N LEU A 89 18.06 -5.16 -18.92
CA LEU A 89 18.49 -5.28 -17.53
C LEU A 89 18.76 -6.75 -17.19
N SER A 90 19.79 -7.00 -16.37
CA SER A 90 19.98 -8.32 -15.78
C SER A 90 18.88 -8.63 -14.76
N LYS A 91 18.65 -9.91 -14.48
CA LYS A 91 17.62 -10.35 -13.54
C LYS A 91 17.77 -9.74 -12.14
N HIS A 92 19.00 -9.69 -11.64
CA HIS A 92 19.30 -9.14 -10.32
C HIS A 92 19.10 -7.62 -10.27
N GLU A 93 19.56 -6.89 -11.29
CA GLU A 93 19.36 -5.44 -11.35
C GLU A 93 17.88 -5.09 -11.47
N ALA A 94 17.13 -5.82 -12.29
CA ALA A 94 15.70 -5.62 -12.44
C ALA A 94 14.94 -5.81 -11.11
N VAL A 95 15.24 -6.86 -10.34
CA VAL A 95 14.64 -7.06 -9.01
C VAL A 95 15.01 -5.92 -8.06
N MET A 96 16.28 -5.55 -7.99
CA MET A 96 16.75 -4.48 -7.10
C MET A 96 16.05 -3.14 -7.41
N HIS A 97 15.92 -2.79 -8.69
CA HIS A 97 15.20 -1.57 -9.09
C HIS A 97 13.70 -1.67 -8.80
N ALA A 98 13.07 -2.81 -9.10
CA ALA A 98 11.65 -3.00 -8.84
C ALA A 98 11.33 -2.94 -7.34
N ASP A 99 12.18 -3.53 -6.49
CA ASP A 99 12.04 -3.48 -5.03
C ASP A 99 12.14 -2.04 -4.52
N SER A 100 13.14 -1.28 -4.97
CA SER A 100 13.27 0.14 -4.61
C SER A 100 12.04 0.96 -5.02
N VAL A 101 11.46 0.69 -6.20
CA VAL A 101 10.22 1.35 -6.63
C VAL A 101 9.03 0.97 -5.73
N LEU A 102 8.91 -0.28 -5.33
CA LEU A 102 7.85 -0.73 -4.42
C LEU A 102 8.00 -0.17 -3.01
N GLU A 103 9.22 -0.06 -2.50
CA GLU A 103 9.50 0.63 -1.23
C GLU A 103 9.04 2.09 -1.29
N ASN A 104 9.32 2.79 -2.40
CA ASN A 104 8.84 4.16 -2.62
C ASN A 104 7.31 4.23 -2.68
N ILE A 105 6.64 3.24 -3.28
CA ILE A 105 5.17 3.16 -3.28
C ILE A 105 4.64 3.00 -1.86
N CYS A 106 5.22 2.08 -1.09
CA CYS A 106 4.87 1.87 0.32
C CYS A 106 5.09 3.13 1.17
N ALA A 107 6.15 3.90 0.90
CA ALA A 107 6.47 5.13 1.62
C ALA A 107 5.47 6.28 1.40
N ILE A 108 4.65 6.26 0.34
CA ILE A 108 3.64 7.30 0.10
C ILE A 108 2.51 7.22 1.13
N GLY A 109 2.20 6.03 1.63
CA GLY A 109 1.16 5.77 2.62
C GLY A 109 -0.25 5.71 2.03
N LEU A 110 -1.23 6.19 2.81
CA LEU A 110 -2.65 6.17 2.42
C LEU A 110 -2.96 7.19 1.33
N ILE A 111 -3.73 6.76 0.33
CA ILE A 111 -4.19 7.54 -0.83
C ILE A 111 -5.65 7.18 -1.10
N ASP A 112 -6.45 8.16 -1.56
CA ASP A 112 -7.78 7.91 -2.10
C ASP A 112 -7.73 7.07 -3.39
N GLY A 113 -8.28 5.85 -3.32
CA GLY A 113 -8.27 4.88 -4.41
C GLY A 113 -9.18 5.27 -5.59
N ASP A 114 -10.25 6.02 -5.38
CA ASP A 114 -11.19 6.38 -6.46
C ASP A 114 -10.59 7.47 -7.35
N ALA A 115 -10.11 8.55 -6.73
CA ALA A 115 -9.39 9.60 -7.43
C ALA A 115 -8.10 9.09 -8.09
N LEU A 116 -7.37 8.20 -7.42
CA LEU A 116 -6.16 7.59 -7.97
C LEU A 116 -6.45 6.73 -9.21
N ARG A 117 -7.54 5.95 -9.21
CA ARG A 117 -7.95 5.16 -10.39
C ARG A 117 -8.20 6.03 -11.60
N ALA A 118 -8.88 7.16 -11.43
CA ALA A 118 -9.08 8.13 -12.52
C ALA A 118 -7.75 8.67 -13.04
N HIS A 119 -6.78 8.95 -12.15
CA HIS A 119 -5.46 9.42 -12.53
C HIS A 119 -4.66 8.35 -13.31
N LEU A 120 -4.62 7.12 -12.81
CA LEU A 120 -3.94 5.99 -13.46
C LEU A 120 -4.51 5.70 -14.86
N LEU A 121 -5.83 5.80 -15.03
CA LEU A 121 -6.49 5.58 -16.31
C LEU A 121 -6.01 6.58 -17.38
N ARG A 122 -5.73 7.84 -17.00
CA ARG A 122 -5.14 8.85 -17.92
C ARG A 122 -3.75 8.47 -18.41
N HIS A 123 -3.03 7.63 -17.66
CA HIS A 123 -1.72 7.11 -18.02
C HIS A 123 -1.79 5.71 -18.67
N GLY A 124 -2.98 5.18 -18.94
CA GLY A 124 -3.17 3.86 -19.55
C GLY A 124 -3.07 2.69 -18.57
N PHE A 125 -3.11 2.95 -17.26
CA PHE A 125 -3.06 1.91 -16.22
C PHE A 125 -4.46 1.61 -15.67
N ASP A 126 -5.21 0.80 -16.41
CA ASP A 126 -6.45 0.22 -15.90
C ASP A 126 -6.18 -0.91 -14.88
N ASP A 127 -7.25 -1.43 -14.28
CA ASP A 127 -7.14 -2.47 -13.25
C ASP A 127 -6.53 -3.78 -13.82
N ALA A 128 -6.78 -4.07 -15.10
CA ALA A 128 -6.21 -5.23 -15.79
C ALA A 128 -4.70 -5.08 -15.99
N ARG A 129 -4.23 -3.91 -16.44
CA ARG A 129 -2.81 -3.61 -16.64
C ARG A 129 -2.04 -3.61 -15.33
N ARG A 130 -2.62 -3.07 -14.24
CA ARG A 130 -1.99 -3.15 -12.91
C ARG A 130 -1.87 -4.59 -12.42
N SER A 131 -2.90 -5.40 -12.66
CA SER A 131 -2.87 -6.84 -12.35
C SER A 131 -1.82 -7.59 -13.18
N GLU A 132 -1.68 -7.26 -14.46
CA GLU A 132 -0.63 -7.81 -15.33
C GLU A 132 0.77 -7.41 -14.82
N LEU A 133 0.97 -6.13 -14.50
CA LEU A 133 2.25 -5.62 -13.99
C LEU A 133 2.66 -6.34 -12.69
N GLN A 134 1.70 -6.56 -11.78
CA GLN A 134 1.94 -7.34 -10.57
C GLN A 134 2.39 -8.77 -10.90
N ARG A 135 1.69 -9.48 -11.79
CA ARG A 135 2.07 -10.85 -12.19
C ARG A 135 3.46 -10.89 -12.82
N SER A 136 3.81 -9.90 -13.63
CA SER A 136 5.13 -9.80 -14.26
C SER A 136 6.23 -9.58 -13.23
N TYR A 137 6.01 -8.73 -12.23
CA TYR A 137 6.93 -8.57 -11.10
C TYR A 137 7.08 -9.85 -10.27
N GLU A 138 5.99 -10.55 -9.98
CA GLU A 138 6.04 -11.86 -9.31
C GLU A 138 6.84 -12.90 -10.13
N SER A 139 6.68 -12.90 -11.45
CA SER A 139 7.47 -13.75 -12.35
C SER A 139 8.95 -13.40 -12.29
N LEU A 140 9.29 -12.11 -12.32
CA LEU A 140 10.65 -11.61 -12.20
C LEU A 140 11.29 -12.09 -10.87
N LYS A 141 10.58 -11.98 -9.74
CA LYS A 141 11.04 -12.47 -8.44
C LYS A 141 11.30 -13.99 -8.44
N ARG A 142 10.36 -14.76 -9.02
CA ARG A 142 10.47 -16.22 -9.13
C ARG A 142 11.67 -16.64 -9.96
N GLU A 143 11.94 -15.93 -11.05
CA GLU A 143 13.10 -16.18 -11.91
C GLU A 143 14.46 -15.88 -11.25
N CYS A 144 14.47 -15.05 -10.21
CA CYS A 144 15.63 -14.79 -9.36
C CYS A 144 15.75 -15.77 -8.19
N GLY A 145 14.85 -16.75 -8.07
CA GLY A 145 14.82 -17.70 -6.96
C GLY A 145 14.27 -17.12 -5.66
N HIS A 146 13.69 -15.92 -5.68
CA HIS A 146 13.01 -15.36 -4.51
C HIS A 146 11.64 -16.04 -4.32
N ARG A 147 11.31 -16.35 -3.07
CA ARG A 147 10.00 -16.88 -2.72
C ARG A 147 8.97 -15.75 -2.80
N VAL A 148 8.00 -15.88 -3.69
CA VAL A 148 6.92 -14.90 -3.86
C VAL A 148 5.80 -15.24 -2.89
N PRO A 149 5.38 -14.31 -2.00
CA PRO A 149 4.18 -14.48 -1.21
C PRO A 149 2.97 -14.66 -2.14
N HIS A 150 2.21 -15.73 -1.98
CA HIS A 150 0.96 -15.88 -2.70
C HIS A 150 -0.08 -14.95 -2.06
N PHE A 151 -0.41 -13.85 -2.74
CA PHE A 151 -1.55 -13.01 -2.39
C PHE A 151 -2.84 -13.78 -2.77
N GLY A 152 -3.27 -14.67 -1.88
CA GLY A 152 -4.46 -15.50 -2.07
C GLY A 152 -5.72 -14.63 -2.20
N SER A 153 -6.58 -14.96 -3.17
CA SER A 153 -7.87 -14.31 -3.46
C SER A 153 -8.94 -14.55 -2.38
N HIS A 154 -8.57 -14.46 -1.10
CA HIS A 154 -9.52 -14.56 -0.01
C HIS A 154 -10.19 -13.18 0.15
N GLY A 155 -11.45 -13.11 -0.27
CA GLY A 155 -12.21 -11.86 -0.33
C GLY A 155 -12.31 -11.14 1.01
N THR A 156 -12.66 -9.86 0.91
CA THR A 156 -12.97 -8.92 2.01
C THR A 156 -11.78 -8.51 2.87
N THR A 157 -10.97 -7.61 2.31
CA THR A 157 -10.58 -6.28 2.84
C THR A 157 -9.28 -5.91 2.16
N ILE A 158 -9.26 -4.84 1.35
CA ILE A 158 -8.02 -4.31 0.75
C ILE A 158 -7.28 -3.54 1.85
N SER A 159 -6.79 -4.26 2.86
CA SER A 159 -5.62 -3.78 3.58
C SER A 159 -4.47 -4.05 2.64
N VAL A 160 -3.91 -3.02 2.02
CA VAL A 160 -2.58 -3.14 1.41
C VAL A 160 -1.70 -3.66 2.55
N PRO A 161 -1.24 -4.93 2.54
CA PRO A 161 -0.35 -5.39 3.59
C PRO A 161 0.88 -4.52 3.45
N LEU A 162 1.06 -3.62 4.41
CA LEU A 162 2.24 -2.80 4.53
C LEU A 162 3.44 -3.74 4.35
N CYS A 163 4.26 -3.41 3.34
CA CYS A 163 5.48 -4.09 2.95
C CYS A 163 6.10 -4.88 4.12
N CYS A 164 6.13 -6.22 3.99
CA CYS A 164 6.88 -7.11 4.88
C CYS A 164 8.31 -7.23 4.40
#